data_AF-A0A535GSW3-F1
#
_entry.id   AF-A0A535GSW3-F1
#
_cell.length_a   1.000
_cell.length_b   1.000
_cell.length_c   1.000
_cell.angle_alpha   90.00
_cell.angle_beta   90.00
_cell.angle_gamma   90.00
#
_symmetry.space_group_name_H-M   'P 1'
#
loop_
_entity.id
_entity.type
_entity.pdbx_description
1 polymer ?
#
loop_
_entity_poly.entity_id
_entity_poly.type
_entity_poly.pdbx_seq_one_letter_code
_entity_poly.pdbx_strand_id
1 'polypeptide(L)'
;MSELEPDKHVGEQLVSARLQVLQSKRLLMASNQRRQQRRGTEGLAERIEKLRKEIEHAQLAYRVALVRWGSPAMSDYWPAAYSRLIDLADHLALRLKSAARGGSVSRRYELSVEVEVLELLIQQWRESLRLTIVKASA
;
A
#
# COMPACT_ATOMS: atom_id res chain seq x y z
N MET A 1 -32.95 20.31 -2.37
CA MET A 1 -31.85 20.84 -3.19
C MET A 1 -30.58 20.19 -2.69
N SER A 2 -29.99 19.31 -3.51
CA SER A 2 -28.84 18.49 -3.13
C SER A 2 -27.57 19.31 -3.33
N GLU A 3 -26.94 19.75 -2.24
CA GLU A 3 -25.53 20.14 -2.27
C GLU A 3 -24.71 18.89 -2.57
N LEU A 4 -24.36 18.72 -3.84
CA LEU A 4 -23.39 17.73 -4.29
C LEU A 4 -22.02 18.19 -3.81
N GLU A 5 -21.52 17.57 -2.76
CA GLU A 5 -20.11 17.59 -2.31
C GLU A 5 -19.17 17.35 -3.51
N PRO A 6 -18.62 18.40 -4.15
CA PRO A 6 -17.90 18.26 -5.42
C PRO A 6 -16.61 17.45 -5.23
N ASP A 7 -16.00 17.57 -4.05
CA ASP A 7 -14.73 16.94 -3.70
C ASP A 7 -14.83 15.41 -3.59
N LYS A 8 -15.98 14.88 -3.14
CA LYS A 8 -16.18 13.43 -3.03
C LYS A 8 -16.23 12.78 -4.41
N HIS A 9 -16.90 13.42 -5.37
CA HIS A 9 -17.02 12.90 -6.73
C HIS A 9 -15.67 12.92 -7.47
N VAL A 10 -14.89 13.99 -7.33
CA VAL A 10 -13.53 14.07 -7.91
C VAL A 10 -12.58 13.03 -7.27
N GLY A 11 -12.70 12.81 -5.96
CA GLY A 11 -11.94 11.80 -5.23
C GLY A 11 -12.21 10.37 -5.73
N GLU A 12 -13.48 10.00 -5.89
CA GLU A 12 -13.89 8.69 -6.43
C GLU A 12 -13.39 8.50 -7.87
N GLN A 13 -13.51 9.51 -8.73
CA GLN A 13 -12.97 9.49 -10.09
C GLN A 13 -11.46 9.29 -10.11
N LEU A 14 -10.72 9.95 -9.20
CA LEU A 14 -9.27 9.78 -9.07
C LEU A 14 -8.91 8.35 -8.67
N VAL A 15 -9.62 7.76 -7.70
CA VAL A 15 -9.42 6.35 -7.30
C VAL A 15 -9.63 5.41 -8.49
N SER A 16 -10.73 5.58 -9.22
CA SER A 16 -11.02 4.79 -10.43
C SER A 16 -9.96 4.95 -11.51
N ALA A 17 -9.53 6.18 -11.81
CA ALA A 17 -8.49 6.44 -12.80
C ALA A 17 -7.16 5.77 -12.42
N ARG A 18 -6.77 5.82 -11.13
CA ARG A 18 -5.54 5.14 -10.65
C ARG A 18 -5.66 3.63 -10.76
N LEU A 19 -6.83 3.06 -10.47
CA LEU A 19 -7.09 1.62 -10.65
C LEU A 19 -6.96 1.21 -12.13
N GLN A 20 -7.50 1.99 -13.06
CA GLN A 20 -7.38 1.73 -14.50
C GLN A 20 -5.92 1.78 -14.98
N VAL A 21 -5.13 2.73 -14.49
CA VAL A 21 -3.69 2.79 -14.78
C VAL A 21 -2.97 1.54 -14.27
N LEU A 22 -3.27 1.08 -13.05
CA LEU A 22 -2.71 -0.16 -12.51
C LEU A 22 -3.09 -1.39 -13.36
N GLN A 23 -4.38 -1.51 -13.71
CA GLN A 23 -4.89 -2.62 -14.52
C GLN A 23 -4.28 -2.64 -15.92
N SER A 24 -4.15 -1.49 -16.59
CA SER A 24 -3.54 -1.40 -17.92
C SER A 24 -2.07 -1.85 -17.90
N LYS A 25 -1.29 -1.45 -16.89
CA LYS A 25 0.11 -1.90 -16.73
C LYS A 25 0.21 -3.40 -16.49
N ARG A 26 -0.67 -3.98 -15.64
CA ARG A 26 -0.73 -5.44 -15.43
C ARG A 26 -1.03 -6.20 -16.73
N LEU A 27 -1.97 -5.69 -17.53
CA LEU A 27 -2.28 -6.26 -18.85
C LEU A 27 -1.09 -6.18 -19.81
N LEU A 28 -0.37 -5.05 -19.84
CA LEU A 28 0.84 -4.89 -20.64
C LEU A 28 1.93 -5.88 -20.22
N MET A 29 2.15 -6.06 -18.92
CA MET A 29 3.13 -7.03 -18.41
C MET A 29 2.75 -8.46 -18.83
N ALA A 30 1.50 -8.88 -18.60
CA ALA A 30 1.02 -10.20 -19.00
C ALA A 30 1.14 -10.43 -20.51
N SER A 31 0.89 -9.41 -21.33
CA SER A 31 1.09 -9.46 -22.77
C SER A 31 2.56 -9.67 -23.15
N ASN A 32 3.50 -8.95 -22.52
CA ASN A 32 4.93 -9.10 -22.77
C ASN A 32 5.45 -10.48 -22.31
N GLN A 33 5.01 -10.98 -21.15
CA GLN A 33 5.34 -12.32 -20.67
C GLN A 33 4.88 -13.41 -21.64
N ARG A 34 3.64 -13.33 -22.13
CA ARG A 34 3.13 -14.27 -23.15
C ARG A 34 3.92 -14.20 -24.46
N ARG A 35 4.39 -13.01 -24.86
CA ARG A 35 5.24 -12.85 -26.05
C ARG A 35 6.63 -13.46 -25.85
N GLN A 36 7.22 -13.27 -24.68
CA GLN A 36 8.52 -13.83 -24.31
C GLN A 36 8.50 -15.36 -24.37
N GLN A 37 7.42 -15.97 -23.85
CA GLN A 37 7.20 -17.41 -23.93
C GLN A 37 7.07 -17.95 -25.36
N ARG A 38 6.58 -17.14 -26.31
CA ARG A 38 6.27 -17.56 -27.69
C ARG A 38 7.37 -17.25 -28.71
N ARG A 39 8.14 -16.18 -28.55
CA ARG A 39 9.01 -15.62 -29.60
C ARG A 39 10.48 -15.45 -29.21
N GLY A 40 10.89 -15.86 -28.00
CA GLY A 40 12.26 -15.66 -27.51
C GLY A 40 12.47 -14.31 -26.84
N THR A 41 13.67 -14.12 -26.28
CA THR A 41 13.94 -13.29 -25.09
C THR A 41 14.50 -11.89 -25.34
N GLU A 42 14.94 -11.54 -26.56
CA GLU A 42 15.66 -10.28 -26.78
C GLU A 42 14.81 -9.04 -26.46
N GLY A 43 15.26 -8.24 -25.49
CA GLY A 43 14.62 -6.99 -25.04
C GLY A 43 13.34 -7.12 -24.18
N LEU A 44 12.73 -8.31 -24.09
CA LEU A 44 11.49 -8.50 -23.33
C LEU A 44 11.69 -8.61 -21.82
N ALA A 45 12.81 -9.22 -21.39
CA ALA A 45 13.11 -9.38 -19.95
C ALA A 45 13.24 -8.02 -19.24
N GLU A 46 14.03 -7.10 -19.81
CA GLU A 46 14.20 -5.74 -19.28
C GLU A 46 12.87 -4.97 -19.28
N ARG A 47 12.07 -5.13 -20.33
CA ARG A 47 10.76 -4.48 -20.42
C ARG A 47 9.75 -5.02 -19.39
N ILE A 48 9.77 -6.32 -19.11
CA ILE A 48 8.96 -6.93 -18.06
C ILE A 48 9.41 -6.41 -16.69
N GLU A 49 10.72 -6.31 -16.44
CA GLU A 49 11.24 -5.78 -15.19
C GLU A 49 10.89 -4.30 -14.99
N LYS A 50 10.98 -3.49 -16.04
CA LYS A 50 10.49 -2.11 -16.02
C LYS A 50 9.00 -2.04 -15.69
N LEU A 51 8.17 -2.86 -16.35
CA LEU A 51 6.73 -2.91 -16.08
C LEU A 51 6.42 -3.38 -14.65
N ARG A 52 7.21 -4.29 -14.08
CA ARG A 52 7.07 -4.72 -12.68
C ARG A 52 7.24 -3.53 -11.73
N LYS A 53 8.31 -2.75 -11.88
CA LYS A 53 8.54 -1.53 -11.09
C LYS A 53 7.44 -0.50 -11.30
N GLU A 54 6.96 -0.31 -12.52
CA GLU A 54 5.85 0.61 -12.81
C GLU A 54 4.52 0.16 -12.18
N ILE A 55 4.27 -1.15 -12.11
CA ILE A 55 3.10 -1.73 -11.43
C ILE A 55 3.20 -1.51 -9.91
N GLU A 56 4.38 -1.71 -9.32
CA GLU A 56 4.61 -1.44 -7.89
C GLU A 56 4.29 0.04 -7.56
N HIS A 57 4.79 0.98 -8.37
CA HIS A 57 4.49 2.40 -8.21
C HIS A 57 3.00 2.71 -8.42
N ALA A 58 2.36 2.15 -9.45
CA ALA A 58 0.94 2.36 -9.72
C ALA A 58 0.05 1.78 -8.60
N GLN A 59 0.44 0.63 -8.03
CA GLN A 59 -0.24 0.00 -6.92
C GLN A 59 -0.13 0.83 -5.65
N LEU A 60 1.04 1.39 -5.36
CA LEU A 60 1.21 2.33 -4.26
C LEU A 60 0.34 3.58 -4.45
N ALA A 61 0.37 4.18 -5.65
CA ALA A 61 -0.43 5.37 -5.96
C ALA A 61 -1.93 5.12 -5.83
N TYR A 62 -2.42 3.95 -6.29
CA TYR A 62 -3.81 3.52 -6.10
C TYR A 62 -4.17 3.37 -4.63
N ARG A 63 -3.37 2.64 -3.84
CA ARG A 63 -3.62 2.45 -2.40
C ARG A 63 -3.66 3.78 -1.63
N VAL A 64 -2.75 4.69 -1.94
CA VAL A 64 -2.73 6.03 -1.33
C VAL A 64 -3.98 6.82 -1.69
N ALA A 65 -4.39 6.81 -2.95
CA ALA A 65 -5.63 7.47 -3.38
C ALA A 65 -6.86 6.83 -2.72
N LEU A 66 -6.90 5.51 -2.63
CA LEU A 66 -8.01 4.75 -2.05
C LEU A 66 -8.18 5.04 -0.56
N VAL A 67 -7.10 5.11 0.22
CA VAL A 67 -7.19 5.45 1.65
C VAL A 67 -7.58 6.92 1.85
N ARG A 68 -7.15 7.81 0.96
CA ARG A 68 -7.39 9.25 1.09
C ARG A 68 -8.79 9.68 0.63
N TRP A 69 -9.30 9.06 -0.42
CA TRP A 69 -10.52 9.52 -1.12
C TRP A 69 -11.54 8.40 -1.35
N GLY A 70 -11.18 7.14 -1.10
CA GLY A 70 -12.06 6.00 -1.31
C GLY A 70 -13.04 5.78 -0.16
N SER A 71 -14.03 4.92 -0.42
CA SER A 71 -15.02 4.52 0.57
C SER A 71 -14.58 3.25 1.31
N PRO A 72 -14.80 3.15 2.64
CA PRO A 72 -14.63 1.90 3.40
C PRO A 72 -15.48 0.72 2.91
N ALA A 73 -16.49 0.98 2.09
CA ALA A 73 -17.30 -0.06 1.45
C ALA A 73 -16.57 -0.75 0.28
N MET A 74 -15.49 -0.16 -0.25
CA MET A 74 -14.68 -0.79 -1.30
C MET A 74 -13.86 -1.93 -0.71
N SER A 75 -13.84 -3.09 -1.39
CA SER A 75 -13.14 -4.30 -0.93
C SER A 75 -11.65 -4.06 -0.63
N ASP A 76 -11.01 -3.19 -1.40
CA ASP A 76 -9.58 -2.92 -1.31
C ASP A 76 -9.22 -1.91 -0.20
N TYR A 77 -10.22 -1.21 0.37
CA TYR A 77 -9.99 -0.08 1.27
C TYR A 77 -9.27 -0.51 2.55
N TRP A 78 -9.84 -1.47 3.29
CA TRP A 78 -9.26 -1.93 4.55
C TRP A 78 -7.88 -2.57 4.39
N PRO A 79 -7.64 -3.43 3.38
CA PRO A 79 -6.28 -3.90 3.08
C PRO A 79 -5.29 -2.75 2.84
N ALA A 80 -5.67 -1.71 2.09
CA ALA A 80 -4.82 -0.56 1.85
C ALA A 80 -4.57 0.28 3.11
N ALA A 81 -5.59 0.48 3.94
CA ALA A 81 -5.51 1.23 5.19
C ALA A 81 -4.60 0.54 6.21
N TYR A 82 -4.79 -0.77 6.45
CA TYR A 82 -3.93 -1.53 7.37
C TYR A 82 -2.48 -1.59 6.87
N SER A 83 -2.26 -1.83 5.58
CA SER A 83 -0.90 -1.80 5.01
C SER A 83 -0.21 -0.45 5.29
N ARG A 84 -0.94 0.67 5.09
CA ARG A 84 -0.40 2.01 5.31
C ARG A 84 -0.09 2.30 6.78
N LEU A 85 -0.95 1.86 7.70
CA LEU A 85 -0.72 1.98 9.14
C LEU A 85 0.52 1.20 9.58
N ILE A 86 0.66 -0.04 9.10
CA ILE A 86 1.83 -0.88 9.36
C ILE A 86 3.10 -0.19 8.84
N ASP A 87 3.12 0.28 7.59
CA ASP A 87 4.30 0.93 7.01
C ASP A 87 4.70 2.19 7.79
N LEU A 88 3.73 3.02 8.20
CA LEU A 88 4.02 4.23 8.97
C LEU A 88 4.53 3.92 10.36
N ALA A 89 3.94 2.93 11.03
CA ALA A 89 4.34 2.51 12.36
C ALA A 89 5.72 1.82 12.34
N ASP A 90 6.01 0.95 11.38
CA ASP A 90 7.33 0.34 11.22
C ASP A 90 8.42 1.43 11.07
N HIS A 91 8.18 2.47 10.26
CA HIS A 91 9.10 3.62 10.16
C HIS A 91 9.23 4.40 11.46
N LEU A 92 8.12 4.63 12.17
CA LEU A 92 8.14 5.35 13.44
C LEU A 92 8.90 4.56 14.52
N ALA A 93 8.70 3.25 14.64
CA ALA A 93 9.45 2.38 15.53
C ALA A 93 10.95 2.46 15.27
N LEU A 94 11.38 2.40 14.00
CA LEU A 94 12.79 2.53 13.64
C LEU A 94 13.37 3.88 14.07
N ARG A 95 12.61 4.97 13.88
CA ARG A 95 13.02 6.31 14.32
C ARG A 95 13.12 6.41 15.84
N LEU A 96 12.14 5.92 16.60
CA LEU A 96 12.17 5.91 18.06
C LEU A 96 13.33 5.08 18.60
N LYS A 97 13.57 3.89 18.04
CA LYS A 97 14.74 3.05 18.37
C LYS A 97 16.07 3.77 18.11
N SER A 98 16.17 4.51 17.00
CA SER A 98 17.37 5.30 16.69
C SER A 98 17.56 6.46 17.68
N ALA A 99 16.49 7.17 18.05
CA ALA A 99 16.52 8.27 19.00
C ALA A 99 16.90 7.80 20.42
N ALA A 100 16.42 6.61 20.82
CA ALA A 100 16.75 6.02 22.10
C ALA A 100 18.27 5.78 22.24
N ARG A 101 18.98 5.37 21.16
CA ARG A 101 20.43 5.10 21.23
C ARG A 101 21.27 6.31 21.67
N GLY A 102 20.82 7.53 21.39
CA GLY A 102 21.51 8.78 21.77
C GLY A 102 20.99 9.45 23.04
N GLY A 103 19.97 8.89 23.70
CA GLY A 103 19.29 9.52 24.84
C GLY A 103 19.85 9.12 26.21
N SER A 104 19.45 9.88 27.25
CA SER A 104 19.68 9.50 28.65
C SER A 104 19.00 8.16 28.99
N VAL A 105 19.42 7.53 30.09
CA VAL A 105 18.81 6.27 30.57
C VAL A 105 17.29 6.40 30.71
N SER A 106 16.80 7.47 31.35
CA SER A 106 15.35 7.73 31.50
C SER A 106 14.65 7.80 30.15
N ARG A 107 15.23 8.53 29.19
CA ARG A 107 14.66 8.69 27.84
C ARG A 107 14.61 7.38 27.07
N ARG A 108 15.60 6.50 27.26
CA ARG A 108 15.62 5.15 26.67
C ARG A 108 14.49 4.28 27.20
N TYR A 109 14.22 4.34 28.51
CA TYR A 109 13.11 3.59 29.11
C TYR A 109 11.75 4.08 28.57
N GLU A 110 11.52 5.39 28.56
CA GLU A 110 10.29 5.98 28.00
C GLU A 110 10.05 5.54 26.54
N LEU A 111 11.07 5.70 25.69
CA LEU A 111 10.97 5.33 24.28
C LEU A 111 10.82 3.81 24.06
N SER A 112 11.34 2.98 24.96
CA SER A 112 11.16 1.53 24.88
C SER A 112 9.69 1.14 25.04
N VAL A 113 8.98 1.78 25.97
CA VAL A 113 7.54 1.54 26.18
C VAL A 113 6.74 1.99 24.96
N GLU A 114 7.03 3.16 24.41
CA GLU A 114 6.36 3.66 23.19
C GLU A 114 6.57 2.72 21.98
N VAL A 115 7.80 2.22 21.81
CA VAL A 115 8.14 1.26 20.76
C VAL A 115 7.38 -0.06 20.96
N GLU A 116 7.31 -0.58 22.18
CA GLU A 116 6.60 -1.83 22.48
C GLU A 116 5.10 -1.71 22.18
N VAL A 117 4.46 -0.62 22.58
CA VAL A 117 3.05 -0.35 22.26
C VAL A 117 2.83 -0.28 20.74
N LEU A 118 3.74 0.38 20.02
CA LEU A 118 3.66 0.49 18.57
C LEU A 118 3.81 -0.88 17.89
N GLU A 119 4.74 -1.72 18.37
CA GLU A 119 4.93 -3.09 17.87
C GLU A 119 3.70 -3.96 18.10
N LEU A 120 3.02 -3.82 19.25
CA LEU A 120 1.76 -4.51 19.52
C LEU A 120 0.67 -4.10 18.51
N LEU A 121 0.51 -2.80 18.25
CA LEU A 121 -0.46 -2.29 17.27
C LEU A 121 -0.15 -2.79 15.85
N ILE A 122 1.12 -2.83 15.46
CA ILE A 122 1.56 -3.39 14.18
C ILE A 122 1.12 -4.85 14.05
N GLN A 123 1.27 -5.67 15.09
CA GLN A 123 0.84 -7.07 15.04
C GLN A 123 -0.69 -7.19 14.92
N GLN A 124 -1.45 -6.37 15.63
CA GLN A 124 -2.92 -6.35 15.54
C GLN A 124 -3.40 -5.95 14.13
N TRP A 125 -2.76 -4.96 13.51
CA TRP A 125 -3.08 -4.56 12.13
C TRP A 125 -2.64 -5.59 11.11
N ARG A 126 -1.51 -6.29 11.30
CA ARG A 126 -1.11 -7.41 10.44
C ARG A 126 -2.13 -8.54 10.47
N GLU A 127 -2.67 -8.86 11.65
CA GLU A 127 -3.72 -9.86 11.77
C GLU A 127 -5.02 -9.40 11.10
N SER A 128 -5.42 -8.15 11.34
CA SER A 128 -6.59 -7.55 10.67
C SER A 128 -6.45 -7.57 9.15
N LEU A 129 -5.26 -7.25 8.62
CA LEU A 129 -4.93 -7.33 7.21
C LEU A 129 -5.11 -8.76 6.67
N ARG A 130 -4.55 -9.77 7.34
CA ARG A 130 -4.72 -11.18 6.93
C ARG A 130 -6.19 -11.56 6.87
N LEU A 131 -6.97 -11.21 7.89
CA LEU A 131 -8.41 -11.48 7.93
C LEU A 131 -9.16 -10.79 6.80
N THR A 132 -8.80 -9.54 6.45
CA THR A 132 -9.42 -8.85 5.31
C THR A 132 -9.09 -9.49 3.97
N ILE A 133 -7.86 -9.97 3.78
CA ILE A 133 -7.45 -10.66 2.55
C ILE A 133 -8.17 -11.99 2.41
N VAL A 134 -8.24 -12.79 3.49
CA VAL A 134 -8.94 -14.08 3.49
C VAL A 134 -10.43 -13.90 3.16
N LYS A 135 -11.09 -12.91 3.76
CA LYS A 135 -12.50 -12.58 3.46
C LYS A 135 -12.74 -12.13 2.02
N ALA A 136 -11.76 -11.48 1.39
CA ALA A 136 -11.86 -11.06 -0.01
C ALA A 136 -11.60 -12.20 -1.02
N SER A 137 -11.04 -13.32 -0.56
CA SER A 137 -10.72 -14.50 -1.39
C SER A 137 -11.71 -15.67 -1.26
N ALA A 138 -12.68 -15.56 -0.33
CA ALA A 138 -13.74 -16.53 -0.07
C ALA A 138 -15.02 -16.11 -0.81
#